data_AF-A0A6C0LYB5-F1
#
_entry.id   AF-A0A6C0LYB5-F1
#
_cell.length_a   1.000
_cell.length_b   1.000
_cell.length_c   1.000
_cell.angle_alpha   90.00
_cell.angle_beta   90.00
_cell.angle_gamma   90.00
#
_symmetry.space_group_name_H-M   'P 1'
#
loop_
_entity.id
_entity.type
_entity.pdbx_description
1 polymer ?
#
loop_
_entity_poly.entity_id
_entity_poly.type
_entity_poly.pdbx_seq_one_letter_code
_entity_poly.pdbx_strand_id
1 'polypeptide(L)'
;MAIDMNDVIKGIFLLVLAVAGNFVAETLGCKTQKLLSENMYAKHLVILLILYFAIGFTNSDEPMHPFDTLKMAMGIYVLFVLFTKMDLRFTLIVFTMLAFTYINSTFIKYYQEVTPDETETIDLLKKIQKMMYVSMTGLILVGFALYYRKQYNEYYKTWSVNKFIFGVNKCKSML
;
A
#
# COMPACT_ATOMS: atom_id res chain seq x y z
N MET A 1 -25.49 12.68 -16.00
CA MET A 1 -24.62 12.00 -15.01
C MET A 1 -24.79 12.76 -13.70
N ALA A 2 -25.69 12.29 -12.82
CA ALA A 2 -25.78 12.85 -11.49
C ALA A 2 -24.61 12.28 -10.69
N ILE A 3 -23.71 13.14 -10.21
CA ILE A 3 -22.77 12.73 -9.17
C ILE A 3 -23.64 12.37 -7.97
N ASP A 4 -23.62 11.11 -7.53
CA ASP A 4 -24.33 10.74 -6.31
C ASP A 4 -23.69 11.54 -5.17
N MET A 5 -24.48 12.43 -4.56
CA MET A 5 -24.04 13.26 -3.43
C MET A 5 -23.47 12.39 -2.30
N ASN A 6 -23.96 11.16 -2.15
CA ASN A 6 -23.46 10.19 -1.18
C ASN A 6 -22.02 9.76 -1.47
N ASP A 7 -21.61 9.64 -2.74
CA ASP A 7 -20.25 9.23 -3.10
C ASP A 7 -19.24 10.36 -2.87
N VAL A 8 -19.65 11.61 -3.10
CA VAL A 8 -18.84 12.80 -2.73
C VAL A 8 -18.66 12.87 -1.23
N ILE A 9 -19.72 12.67 -0.46
CA ILE A 9 -19.67 12.65 1.01
C ILE A 9 -18.74 11.52 1.49
N LYS A 10 -18.86 10.30 0.97
CA LYS A 10 -17.94 9.19 1.30
C LYS A 10 -16.49 9.55 1.01
N GLY A 11 -16.21 10.16 -0.14
CA GLY A 11 -14.85 10.60 -0.51
C GLY A 11 -14.28 11.63 0.47
N ILE A 12 -15.06 12.65 0.84
CA ILE A 12 -14.65 13.66 1.83
C ILE A 12 -14.43 13.02 3.21
N PHE A 13 -15.31 12.13 3.65
CA PHE A 13 -15.16 11.42 4.91
C PHE A 13 -13.89 10.56 4.93
N LEU A 14 -13.59 9.84 3.85
CA LEU A 14 -12.36 9.05 3.73
C LEU A 14 -11.11 9.93 3.84
N LEU A 15 -11.10 11.11 3.21
CA LEU A 15 -10.01 12.08 3.33
C LEU A 15 -9.83 12.57 4.78
N VAL A 16 -10.93 12.95 5.45
CA VAL A 16 -10.91 13.41 6.84
C VAL A 16 -10.40 12.30 7.77
N LEU A 17 -10.87 11.07 7.61
CA LEU A 17 -10.42 9.92 8.40
C LEU A 17 -8.92 9.64 8.20
N ALA A 18 -8.42 9.72 6.96
CA ALA A 18 -7.00 9.52 6.67
C ALA A 18 -6.11 10.56 7.36
N VAL A 19 -6.49 11.84 7.35
CA VAL A 19 -5.73 12.91 8.02
C VAL A 19 -5.87 12.81 9.55
N ALA A 20 -7.06 12.48 10.05
CA ALA A 20 -7.34 12.34 11.48
C ALA A 20 -6.57 11.18 12.13
N GLY A 21 -6.24 10.12 11.37
CA GLY A 21 -5.51 8.96 11.87
C GLY A 21 -4.19 9.30 12.59
N ASN A 22 -3.51 10.37 12.18
CA ASN A 22 -2.26 10.83 12.82
C ASN A 22 -2.48 11.37 14.24
N PHE A 23 -3.66 11.94 14.53
CA PHE A 23 -3.99 12.55 15.83
C PHE A 23 -4.67 11.55 16.77
N VAL A 24 -5.45 10.60 16.22
CA VAL A 24 -6.17 9.60 17.02
C VAL A 24 -5.22 8.65 17.76
N ALA A 25 -3.96 8.50 17.31
CA ALA A 25 -2.96 7.69 18.00
C ALA A 25 -2.78 8.06 19.49
N GLU A 26 -2.98 9.34 19.84
CA GLU A 26 -2.87 9.86 21.22
C GLU A 26 -4.07 9.52 22.11
N THR A 27 -5.16 8.99 21.54
CA THR A 27 -6.34 8.54 22.32
C THR A 27 -6.15 7.16 22.93
N LEU A 28 -5.15 6.41 22.49
CA LEU A 28 -4.82 5.08 23.04
C LEU A 28 -4.27 5.21 24.46
N GLY A 29 -4.46 4.19 25.31
CA GLY A 29 -3.88 4.19 26.66
C GLY A 29 -2.34 4.24 26.66
N CYS A 30 -1.73 4.83 27.69
CA CYS A 30 -0.28 5.10 27.73
C CYS A 30 0.60 3.85 27.49
N LYS A 31 0.20 2.67 27.99
CA LYS A 31 0.94 1.42 27.74
C LYS A 31 0.89 1.01 26.27
N THR A 32 -0.25 1.18 25.62
CA THR A 32 -0.43 0.90 24.19
C THR A 32 0.35 1.90 23.34
N GLN A 33 0.30 3.19 23.69
CA GLN A 33 1.12 4.21 23.02
C GLN A 33 2.61 3.88 23.13
N LYS A 34 3.09 3.49 24.31
CA LYS A 34 4.49 3.08 24.50
C LYS A 34 4.84 1.87 23.63
N LEU A 35 4.02 0.83 23.64
CA LEU A 35 4.21 -0.37 22.81
C LEU A 35 4.28 0.00 21.32
N LEU A 36 3.31 0.77 20.83
CA LEU A 36 3.26 1.17 19.42
C LEU A 36 4.31 2.23 19.06
N SER A 37 4.94 2.91 20.01
CA SER A 37 6.04 3.84 19.74
C SER A 37 7.39 3.13 19.69
N GLU A 38 7.61 2.18 20.60
CA GLU A 38 8.92 1.55 20.83
C GLU A 38 9.07 0.18 20.16
N ASN A 39 7.98 -0.55 19.90
CA ASN A 39 8.04 -1.90 19.33
C ASN A 39 7.67 -1.89 17.85
N MET A 40 8.69 -2.02 17.00
CA MET A 40 8.53 -2.05 15.56
C MET A 40 7.70 -3.25 15.06
N TYR A 41 7.84 -4.42 15.71
CA TYR A 41 7.04 -5.60 15.34
C TYR A 41 5.55 -5.38 15.61
N ALA A 42 5.21 -4.67 16.69
CA ALA A 42 3.82 -4.31 16.97
C ALA A 42 3.24 -3.40 15.88
N LYS A 43 4.02 -2.42 15.37
CA LYS A 43 3.60 -1.57 14.23
C LYS A 43 3.30 -2.41 12.99
N HIS A 44 4.21 -3.32 12.64
CA HIS A 44 4.03 -4.21 11.48
C HIS A 44 2.82 -5.14 11.62
N LEU A 45 2.59 -5.68 12.82
CA LEU A 45 1.39 -6.48 13.11
C LEU A 45 0.11 -5.66 12.91
N VAL A 46 0.07 -4.42 13.40
CA VAL A 46 -1.08 -3.53 13.21
C VAL A 46 -1.31 -3.23 11.72
N ILE A 47 -0.26 -2.97 10.94
CA ILE A 47 -0.38 -2.75 9.48
C ILE A 47 -0.96 -3.98 8.79
N LEU A 48 -0.50 -5.18 9.13
CA LEU A 48 -1.03 -6.42 8.57
C LEU A 48 -2.51 -6.63 8.92
N LEU A 49 -2.91 -6.35 10.16
CA LEU A 49 -4.30 -6.43 10.59
C LEU A 49 -5.19 -5.41 9.85
N ILE A 50 -4.72 -4.17 9.69
CA ILE A 50 -5.42 -3.13 8.92
C ILE A 50 -5.59 -3.59 7.47
N LEU A 51 -4.56 -4.15 6.83
CA LEU A 51 -4.65 -4.68 5.47
C LEU A 51 -5.66 -5.83 5.36
N TYR A 52 -5.63 -6.78 6.30
CA TYR A 52 -6.57 -7.90 6.33
C TYR A 52 -8.02 -7.41 6.44
N PHE A 53 -8.29 -6.48 7.35
CA PHE A 53 -9.63 -5.90 7.51
C PHE A 53 -10.05 -5.06 6.30
N ALA A 54 -9.13 -4.27 5.73
CA ALA A 54 -9.43 -3.45 4.56
C ALA A 54 -9.86 -4.31 3.36
N ILE A 55 -9.14 -5.40 3.07
CA ILE A 55 -9.51 -6.32 1.98
C ILE A 55 -10.88 -6.97 2.24
N GLY A 56 -11.11 -7.45 3.47
CA GLY A 56 -12.40 -8.02 3.85
C GLY A 56 -13.56 -7.01 3.76
N PHE A 57 -13.31 -5.74 4.05
CA PHE A 57 -14.28 -4.66 3.93
C PHE A 57 -14.56 -4.29 2.47
N THR A 58 -13.53 -4.23 1.61
CA THR A 58 -13.69 -3.85 0.20
C THR A 58 -14.28 -4.96 -0.68
N ASN A 59 -14.16 -6.22 -0.26
CA ASN A 59 -14.68 -7.39 -1.00
C ASN A 59 -15.99 -7.92 -0.39
N SER A 60 -16.82 -7.05 0.20
CA SER A 60 -18.05 -7.45 0.91
C SER A 60 -19.08 -8.16 0.03
N ASP A 61 -19.06 -7.89 -1.28
CA ASP A 61 -20.05 -8.40 -2.23
C ASP A 61 -19.74 -9.83 -2.73
N GLU A 62 -18.47 -10.25 -2.63
CA GLU A 62 -18.00 -11.59 -2.99
C GLU A 62 -17.13 -12.16 -1.85
N PRO A 63 -17.72 -12.88 -0.87
CA PRO A 63 -17.00 -13.30 0.32
C PRO A 63 -15.87 -14.29 -0.04
N MET A 64 -14.63 -13.84 0.10
CA MET A 64 -13.45 -14.68 -0.05
C MET A 64 -13.23 -15.56 1.18
N HIS A 65 -12.70 -16.77 0.99
CA HIS A 65 -12.32 -17.64 2.10
C HIS A 65 -11.27 -16.93 2.99
N PRO A 66 -11.39 -16.96 4.34
CA PRO A 66 -10.49 -16.20 5.23
C PRO A 66 -9.00 -16.45 5.01
N PHE A 67 -8.60 -17.70 4.70
CA PHE A 67 -7.21 -18.02 4.36
C PHE A 67 -6.73 -17.36 3.06
N ASP A 68 -7.61 -17.15 2.07
CA ASP A 68 -7.23 -16.50 0.82
C ASP A 68 -7.11 -14.99 1.00
N THR A 69 -8.00 -14.38 1.80
CA THR A 69 -7.85 -13.00 2.27
C THR A 69 -6.53 -12.80 3.02
N LEU A 70 -6.17 -13.74 3.90
CA LEU A 70 -4.90 -13.69 4.64
C LEU A 70 -3.69 -13.83 3.71
N LYS A 71 -3.71 -14.74 2.73
CA LYS A 71 -2.63 -14.87 1.73
C LYS A 71 -2.47 -13.59 0.92
N MET A 72 -3.58 -12.98 0.49
CA MET A 72 -3.57 -11.72 -0.25
C MET A 72 -3.01 -10.58 0.61
N ALA A 73 -3.47 -10.45 1.86
CA ALA A 73 -2.97 -9.47 2.81
C ALA A 73 -1.46 -9.62 3.06
N MET A 74 -0.97 -10.86 3.23
CA MET A 74 0.46 -11.15 3.37
C MET A 74 1.26 -10.77 2.12
N GLY A 75 0.75 -11.06 0.92
CA GLY A 75 1.39 -10.67 -0.33
C GLY A 75 1.52 -9.15 -0.47
N ILE A 76 0.44 -8.42 -0.21
CA ILE A 76 0.42 -6.95 -0.23
C ILE A 76 1.34 -6.37 0.86
N TYR A 77 1.32 -6.95 2.06
CA TYR A 77 2.18 -6.53 3.17
C TYR A 77 3.68 -6.67 2.82
N VAL A 78 4.08 -7.79 2.23
CA VAL A 78 5.48 -7.97 1.79
C VAL A 78 5.85 -6.91 0.76
N LEU A 79 5.01 -6.67 -0.25
CA LEU A 79 5.25 -5.61 -1.24
C LEU A 79 5.33 -4.22 -0.60
N PHE A 80 4.47 -3.93 0.39
CA PHE A 80 4.50 -2.69 1.15
C PHE A 80 5.82 -2.51 1.92
N VAL A 81 6.31 -3.55 2.59
CA VAL A 81 7.61 -3.51 3.28
C VAL A 81 8.75 -3.23 2.31
N LEU A 82 8.76 -3.85 1.13
CA LEU A 82 9.76 -3.57 0.09
C LEU A 82 9.63 -2.13 -0.42
N PHE A 83 8.40 -1.67 -0.69
CA PHE A 83 8.10 -0.33 -1.17
C PHE A 83 8.57 0.76 -0.20
N THR A 84 8.36 0.59 1.10
CA THR A 84 8.83 1.53 2.13
C THR A 84 10.35 1.56 2.30
N LYS A 85 11.08 0.61 1.70
CA LYS A 85 12.54 0.48 1.76
C LYS A 85 13.18 0.72 0.39
N MET A 86 12.69 1.75 -0.30
CA MET A 86 13.27 2.26 -1.54
C MET A 86 13.79 3.70 -1.37
N ASP A 87 14.64 4.13 -2.29
CA ASP A 87 15.01 5.55 -2.38
C ASP A 87 13.79 6.40 -2.83
N LEU A 88 13.73 7.64 -2.35
CA LEU A 88 12.62 8.57 -2.61
C LEU A 88 12.29 8.70 -4.11
N ARG A 89 13.31 8.65 -4.99
CA ARG A 89 13.08 8.72 -6.45
C ARG A 89 12.23 7.55 -6.95
N PHE A 90 12.53 6.33 -6.52
CA PHE A 90 11.74 5.14 -6.89
C PHE A 90 10.35 5.18 -6.27
N THR A 91 10.25 5.60 -5.01
CA THR A 91 8.96 5.76 -4.32
C THR A 91 8.03 6.70 -5.07
N LEU A 92 8.53 7.87 -5.53
CA LEU A 92 7.74 8.82 -6.30
C LEU A 92 7.26 8.23 -7.63
N ILE A 93 8.14 7.53 -8.37
CA ILE A 93 7.78 6.88 -9.65
C ILE A 93 6.67 5.84 -9.42
N VAL A 94 6.83 4.96 -8.43
CA VAL A 94 5.84 3.91 -8.14
C VAL A 94 4.51 4.51 -7.67
N PHE A 95 4.55 5.57 -6.86
CA PHE A 95 3.34 6.26 -6.41
C PHE A 95 2.57 6.89 -7.57
N THR A 96 3.28 7.53 -8.52
CA THR A 96 2.68 8.04 -9.76
C THR A 96 2.06 6.90 -10.60
N MET A 97 2.76 5.78 -10.75
CA MET A 97 2.21 4.61 -11.47
C MET A 97 0.96 4.05 -10.79
N LEU A 98 0.89 4.05 -9.45
CA LEU A 98 -0.28 3.59 -8.71
C LEU A 98 -1.51 4.46 -9.02
N ALA A 99 -1.33 5.79 -9.08
CA ALA A 99 -2.41 6.71 -9.46
C ALA A 99 -2.92 6.46 -10.88
N PHE A 100 -2.01 6.29 -11.85
CA PHE A 100 -2.41 5.95 -13.23
C PHE A 100 -3.09 4.59 -13.33
N THR A 101 -2.64 3.61 -12.54
CA THR A 101 -3.24 2.27 -12.50
C THR A 101 -4.67 2.32 -11.96
N TYR A 102 -4.93 3.16 -10.95
CA TYR A 102 -6.27 3.39 -10.43
C TYR A 102 -7.18 4.04 -11.49
N ILE A 103 -6.70 5.09 -12.16
CA ILE A 103 -7.46 5.74 -13.26
C ILE A 103 -7.81 4.72 -14.35
N ASN A 104 -6.85 3.89 -14.77
CA ASN A 104 -7.07 2.82 -15.74
C ASN A 104 -8.12 1.81 -15.25
N SER A 105 -8.10 1.45 -13.97
CA SER A 105 -9.12 0.57 -13.37
C SER A 105 -10.52 1.17 -13.46
N THR A 106 -10.66 2.48 -13.27
CA THR A 106 -11.94 3.18 -13.41
C THR A 106 -12.43 3.17 -14.86
N PHE A 107 -11.54 3.35 -15.84
CA PHE A 107 -11.90 3.20 -17.25
C PHE A 107 -12.36 1.78 -17.58
N ILE A 108 -11.62 0.75 -17.14
CA ILE A 108 -12.02 -0.66 -17.33
C ILE A 108 -13.44 -0.88 -16.79
N LYS A 109 -13.71 -0.43 -15.56
CA LYS A 109 -15.04 -0.56 -14.94
C LYS A 109 -16.12 0.15 -15.75
N TYR A 110 -15.86 1.38 -16.19
CA TYR A 110 -16.80 2.14 -17.03
C TYR A 110 -17.17 1.42 -18.33
N TYR A 111 -16.17 0.96 -19.09
CA TYR A 111 -16.43 0.24 -20.35
C TYR A 111 -17.16 -1.09 -20.11
N GLN A 112 -16.84 -1.80 -19.02
CA GLN A 112 -17.53 -3.04 -18.67
C GLN A 112 -19.01 -2.86 -18.29
N GLU A 113 -19.36 -1.74 -17.65
CA GLU A 113 -20.73 -1.48 -17.19
C GLU A 113 -21.60 -0.74 -18.23
N VAL A 114 -21.01 0.15 -19.03
CA VAL A 114 -21.76 1.06 -19.92
C VAL A 114 -21.76 0.62 -21.38
N THR A 115 -20.64 0.13 -21.90
CA THR A 115 -20.48 -0.31 -23.30
C THR A 115 -19.77 -1.67 -23.36
N PRO A 116 -20.40 -2.74 -22.85
CA PRO A 116 -19.79 -4.06 -22.71
C PRO A 116 -19.43 -4.72 -24.06
N ASP A 117 -19.99 -4.23 -25.16
CA ASP A 117 -19.72 -4.64 -26.53
C ASP A 117 -18.36 -4.15 -27.07
N GLU A 118 -17.75 -3.13 -26.45
CA GLU A 118 -16.40 -2.60 -26.74
C GLU A 118 -15.28 -3.51 -26.20
N THR A 119 -15.36 -4.80 -26.53
CA THR A 119 -14.49 -5.86 -26.01
C THR A 119 -13.00 -5.64 -26.33
N GLU A 120 -12.66 -5.15 -27.52
CA GLU A 120 -11.28 -4.84 -27.90
C GLU A 120 -10.66 -3.75 -27.01
N THR A 121 -11.42 -2.69 -26.72
CA THR A 121 -10.99 -1.59 -25.85
C THR A 121 -10.79 -2.10 -24.42
N ILE A 122 -11.73 -2.90 -23.90
CA ILE A 122 -11.64 -3.50 -22.56
C ILE A 122 -10.40 -4.38 -22.44
N ASP A 123 -10.15 -5.24 -23.43
CA ASP A 123 -9.01 -6.16 -23.42
C ASP A 123 -7.67 -5.42 -23.54
N LEU A 124 -7.61 -4.36 -24.35
CA LEU A 124 -6.44 -3.48 -24.43
C LEU A 124 -6.16 -2.82 -23.07
N LEU A 125 -7.17 -2.24 -22.41
CA LEU A 125 -7.03 -1.61 -21.09
C LEU A 125 -6.60 -2.61 -20.01
N LYS A 126 -7.13 -3.84 -20.02
CA LYS A 126 -6.70 -4.93 -19.13
C LYS A 126 -5.25 -5.35 -19.39
N LYS A 127 -4.83 -5.42 -20.65
CA LYS A 127 -3.44 -5.72 -21.03
C LYS A 127 -2.49 -4.63 -20.55
N ILE A 128 -2.86 -3.36 -20.71
CA ILE A 128 -2.13 -2.21 -20.17
C ILE A 128 -2.05 -2.30 -18.65
N GLN A 129 -3.16 -2.59 -17.98
CA GLN A 129 -3.20 -2.73 -16.51
C GLN A 129 -2.24 -3.83 -16.02
N LYS A 130 -2.25 -4.98 -16.68
CA LYS A 130 -1.34 -6.09 -16.37
C LYS A 130 0.13 -5.68 -16.54
N MET A 131 0.45 -4.95 -17.62
CA MET A 131 1.79 -4.42 -17.83
C MET A 131 2.20 -3.40 -16.75
N MET A 132 1.27 -2.53 -16.32
CA MET A 132 1.49 -1.59 -15.21
C MET A 132 1.80 -2.33 -13.90
N TYR A 133 1.03 -3.36 -13.54
CA TYR A 133 1.30 -4.13 -12.32
C TYR A 133 2.64 -4.87 -12.35
N VAL A 134 3.01 -5.49 -13.50
CA VAL A 134 4.29 -6.19 -13.65
C VAL A 134 5.47 -5.21 -13.56
N SER A 135 5.39 -4.08 -14.28
CA SER A 135 6.44 -3.05 -14.24
C SER A 135 6.57 -2.39 -12.86
N MET A 136 5.45 -2.11 -12.19
CA MET A 136 5.43 -1.57 -10.83
C MET A 136 6.10 -2.53 -9.84
N THR A 137 5.76 -3.82 -9.92
CA THR A 137 6.39 -4.85 -9.08
C THR A 137 7.89 -4.93 -9.36
N GLY A 138 8.31 -4.91 -10.63
CA GLY A 138 9.73 -4.88 -11.02
C GLY A 138 10.47 -3.67 -10.47
N LEU A 139 9.88 -2.47 -10.55
CA LEU A 139 10.46 -1.25 -9.98
C LEU A 139 10.59 -1.31 -8.47
N ILE A 140 9.62 -1.90 -7.77
CA ILE A 140 9.71 -2.11 -6.31
C ILE A 140 10.90 -3.00 -5.98
N LEU A 141 11.04 -4.13 -6.68
CA LEU A 141 12.15 -5.07 -6.44
C LEU A 141 13.51 -4.45 -6.75
N VAL A 142 13.64 -3.74 -7.89
CA VAL A 142 14.89 -3.08 -8.28
C VAL A 142 15.21 -1.92 -7.33
N GLY A 143 14.24 -1.07 -7.02
CA GLY A 143 14.41 0.05 -6.10
C GLY A 143 14.83 -0.40 -4.71
N PHE A 144 14.20 -1.46 -4.21
CA PHE A 144 14.57 -2.11 -2.96
C PHE A 144 16.00 -2.68 -3.01
N ALA A 145 16.35 -3.45 -4.04
CA ALA A 145 17.66 -4.09 -4.13
C ALA A 145 18.82 -3.05 -4.20
N LEU A 146 18.62 -1.96 -4.95
CA LEU A 146 19.58 -0.86 -5.03
C LEU A 146 19.71 -0.14 -3.68
N TYR A 147 18.59 0.13 -3.01
CA TYR A 147 18.60 0.77 -1.70
C TYR A 147 19.21 -0.12 -0.62
N TYR A 148 18.90 -1.42 -0.63
CA TYR A 148 19.52 -2.43 0.22
C TYR A 148 21.03 -2.42 0.07
N ARG A 149 21.55 -2.49 -1.16
CA ARG A 149 23.00 -2.46 -1.43
C ARG A 149 23.65 -1.18 -0.91
N LYS A 150 23.00 -0.03 -1.12
CA LYS A 150 23.48 1.26 -0.61
C LYS A 150 23.58 1.26 0.92
N GLN A 151 22.52 0.84 1.61
CA GLN A 151 22.48 0.79 3.08
C GLN A 151 23.44 -0.25 3.65
N TYR A 152 23.56 -1.41 3.00
CA TYR A 152 24.52 -2.45 3.41
C TYR A 152 25.96 -1.94 3.37
N ASN A 153 26.34 -1.25 2.31
CA ASN A 153 27.69 -0.68 2.18
C ASN A 153 27.97 0.40 3.24
N GLU A 154 26.97 1.23 3.58
CA GLU A 154 27.12 2.30 4.58
C GLU A 154 27.25 1.73 6.01
N TYR A 155 26.48 0.68 6.33
CA TYR A 155 26.42 0.10 7.67
C TYR A 155 27.10 -1.27 7.78
N TYR A 156 28.00 -1.63 6.86
CA TYR A 156 28.58 -2.98 6.74
C TYR A 156 29.02 -3.60 8.07
N LYS A 157 29.70 -2.80 8.92
CA LYS A 157 30.24 -3.27 10.22
C LYS A 157 29.18 -3.52 11.30
N THR A 158 28.03 -2.86 11.20
CA THR A 158 26.94 -2.93 12.20
C THR A 158 25.63 -3.39 11.55
N TRP A 159 25.73 -4.04 10.39
CA TRP A 159 24.60 -4.40 9.57
C TRP A 159 23.67 -5.37 10.29
N SER A 160 22.37 -5.13 10.16
CA SER A 160 21.34 -6.03 10.66
C SER A 160 20.16 -6.01 9.71
N VAL A 161 19.89 -7.15 9.08
CA VAL A 161 18.75 -7.33 8.17
C VAL A 161 17.43 -7.02 8.89
N ASN A 162 17.28 -7.44 10.14
CA ASN A 162 16.07 -7.14 10.93
C ASN A 162 15.88 -5.63 11.13
N LYS A 163 16.94 -4.90 11.47
CA LYS A 163 16.86 -3.43 11.61
C LYS A 163 16.58 -2.74 10.28
N PHE A 164 17.10 -3.28 9.17
CA PHE A 164 16.83 -2.74 7.85
C PHE A 164 15.38 -2.96 7.42
N ILE A 165 14.90 -4.22 7.44
CA ILE A 165 13.56 -4.61 6.97
C ILE A 165 12.48 -4.05 7.89
N PHE A 166 12.55 -4.33 9.19
CA PHE A 166 11.50 -3.88 10.10
C PHE A 166 11.66 -2.42 10.47
N GLY A 167 12.87 -1.86 10.41
CA GLY A 167 13.15 -0.47 10.73
C GLY A 167 13.66 -0.26 12.16
N VAL A 168 13.96 0.99 12.46
CA VAL A 168 14.41 1.47 13.77
C VAL A 168 13.47 2.59 14.24
N ASN A 169 13.40 2.84 15.56
CA ASN A 169 12.44 3.81 16.11
C ASN A 169 12.76 5.27 15.76
N LYS A 170 14.03 5.60 15.50
CA LYS A 170 14.46 6.94 15.11
C LYS A 170 15.41 6.87 13.91
N CYS A 171 15.16 7.68 12.89
CA CYS A 171 16.05 7.81 11.74
C CYS A 171 17.28 8.64 12.12
N LYS A 172 18.46 8.23 11.65
CA LYS A 172 19.73 8.93 11.91
C LYS A 172 19.74 10.37 11.42
N SER A 173 19.03 10.68 10.34
CA SER A 173 18.91 12.04 9.78
C SER A 173 17.99 12.96 10.58
N MET A 174 17.27 12.44 11.58
CA MET A 174 16.35 13.17 12.45
C MET A 174 16.82 13.16 13.92
N LEU A 175 18.10 12.85 14.15
CA LEU A 175 18.81 12.99 15.42
C LEU A 175 19.77 14.17 15.31
#